data_AF-A0A7X7R298-F1
#
_entry.id   AF-A0A7X7R298-F1
#
_cell.length_a   1.000
_cell.length_b   1.000
_cell.length_c   1.000
_cell.angle_alpha   90.00
_cell.angle_beta   90.00
_cell.angle_gamma   90.00
#
_symmetry.space_group_name_H-M   'P 1'
#
loop_
_entity.id
_entity.type
_entity.pdbx_description
1 polymer ?
#
loop_
_entity_poly.entity_id
_entity_poly.type
_entity_poly.pdbx_seq_one_letter_code
_entity_poly.pdbx_strand_id
1 'polypeptide(L)'
;MEDTSKLIESCLKNDRAAQKQLYTLYSKKMYGVCLRYAGNIEEAQDILQEGFIKVFSHLDSYKGSGAFEGWIRRIIVNTALEKLREKVILFTLTDL
;
A
#
# COMPACT_ATOMS: atom_id res chain seq x y z
N MET A 1 -18.43 10.95 -5.72
CA MET A 1 -17.08 11.54 -5.86
C MET A 1 -16.71 12.45 -4.69
N GLU A 2 -17.68 12.85 -3.86
CA GLU A 2 -17.50 13.86 -2.79
C GLU A 2 -17.06 13.30 -1.42
N ASP A 3 -17.07 11.97 -1.26
CA ASP A 3 -16.75 11.28 0.01
C ASP A 3 -15.24 10.98 0.14
N THR A 4 -14.61 10.55 -0.95
CA THR A 4 -13.18 10.19 -0.94
C THR A 4 -12.27 11.37 -0.63
N SER A 5 -12.56 12.57 -1.17
CA SER A 5 -11.75 13.76 -0.89
C SER A 5 -11.79 14.17 0.58
N LYS A 6 -12.98 14.16 1.20
CA LYS A 6 -13.14 14.44 2.63
C LYS A 6 -12.43 13.41 3.49
N LEU A 7 -12.51 12.13 3.10
CA LEU A 7 -11.79 11.06 3.79
C LEU A 7 -10.27 11.26 3.72
N ILE A 8 -9.74 11.66 2.56
CA ILE A 8 -8.32 11.98 2.39
C ILE A 8 -7.92 13.18 3.26
N GLU A 9 -8.71 14.26 3.27
CA GLU A 9 -8.45 15.43 4.12
C GLU A 9 -8.39 15.09 5.61
N SER A 10 -9.28 14.23 6.10
CA SER A 10 -9.24 13.75 7.49
C SER A 10 -8.02 12.86 7.75
N CYS A 11 -7.64 12.00 6.80
CA CYS A 11 -6.43 11.19 6.92
C CYS A 11 -5.17 12.05 7.00
N LEU A 12 -5.10 13.15 6.23
CA LEU A 12 -3.99 14.12 6.28
C LEU A 12 -3.87 14.83 7.63
N LYS A 13 -4.96 14.90 8.40
CA LYS A 13 -4.99 15.41 9.78
C LYS A 13 -4.63 14.33 10.82
N ASN A 14 -4.13 13.16 10.39
CA ASN A 14 -3.85 12.01 11.24
C ASN A 14 -5.06 11.48 12.04
N ASP A 15 -6.27 11.66 11.49
CA ASP A 15 -7.47 11.05 12.08
C ASP A 15 -7.42 9.52 11.93
N ARG A 16 -7.31 8.82 13.06
CA ARG A 16 -7.24 7.35 13.12
C ARG A 16 -8.50 6.67 12.60
N ALA A 17 -9.68 7.25 12.80
CA ALA A 17 -10.93 6.69 12.31
C ALA A 17 -10.98 6.79 10.78
N ALA A 18 -10.56 7.93 10.22
CA ALA A 18 -10.44 8.13 8.78
C ALA A 18 -9.43 7.15 8.16
N GLN A 19 -8.25 7.00 8.76
CA GLN A 19 -7.23 6.04 8.29
C GLN A 19 -7.76 4.60 8.31
N LYS A 20 -8.47 4.19 9.37
CA LYS A 20 -9.11 2.88 9.47
C LYS A 20 -10.18 2.68 8.38
N GLN A 21 -11.01 3.69 8.12
CA GLN A 21 -12.02 3.64 7.07
C GLN A 21 -11.38 3.50 5.68
N LEU A 22 -10.36 4.30 5.39
CA LEU A 22 -9.60 4.22 4.14
C LEU A 22 -8.95 2.84 3.96
N TYR A 23 -8.31 2.32 5.00
CA TYR A 23 -7.75 0.98 5.00
C TYR A 23 -8.84 -0.07 4.70
N THR A 24 -9.99 0.00 5.37
CA THR A 24 -11.09 -0.97 5.18
C THR A 24 -11.62 -0.95 3.74
N LEU A 25 -11.73 0.23 3.12
CA LEU A 25 -12.23 0.39 1.76
C LEU A 25 -11.32 -0.26 0.70
N TYR A 26 -10.00 -0.14 0.88
CA TYR A 26 -9.04 -0.53 -0.17
C TYR A 26 -8.28 -1.82 0.13
N SER A 27 -8.13 -2.20 1.40
CA SER A 27 -7.28 -3.33 1.84
C SER A 27 -7.63 -4.64 1.15
N LYS A 28 -8.91 -5.02 1.05
CA LYS A 28 -9.31 -6.28 0.40
C LYS A 28 -8.86 -6.36 -1.06
N LYS A 29 -9.01 -5.25 -1.80
CA LYS A 29 -8.62 -5.20 -3.21
C LYS A 29 -7.10 -5.18 -3.37
N MET A 30 -6.42 -4.42 -2.51
CA MET A 30 -4.95 -4.35 -2.50
C MET A 30 -4.32 -5.66 -2.03
N TYR A 31 -4.94 -6.40 -1.13
CA TYR A 31 -4.51 -7.72 -0.74
C TYR A 31 -4.50 -8.69 -1.92
N GLY A 32 -5.54 -8.63 -2.77
CA GLY A 32 -5.56 -9.35 -4.04
C GLY A 32 -4.43 -8.95 -5.00
N VAL A 33 -3.90 -7.73 -4.89
CA VAL A 33 -2.69 -7.32 -5.62
C VAL A 33 -1.45 -7.93 -4.99
N CYS A 34 -1.29 -7.84 -3.67
CA CYS A 34 -0.16 -8.40 -2.94
C CYS A 34 0.02 -9.90 -3.22
N LEU A 35 -1.08 -10.66 -3.25
CA LEU A 35 -1.08 -12.10 -3.56
C LEU A 35 -0.49 -12.45 -4.93
N ARG A 36 -0.44 -11.51 -5.88
CA ARG A 36 0.18 -11.74 -7.20
C ARG A 36 1.71 -11.65 -7.19
N TYR A 37 2.28 -11.07 -6.13
CA TYR A 37 3.72 -10.85 -6.00
C TYR A 37 4.34 -11.64 -4.86
N ALA A 38 3.56 -11.98 -3.83
CA ALA A 38 4.00 -12.75 -2.68
C ALA A 38 4.14 -14.25 -3.00
N GLY A 39 5.10 -14.92 -2.36
CA GLY A 39 5.26 -16.37 -2.43
C GLY A 39 4.35 -17.15 -1.47
N ASN A 40 3.81 -16.49 -0.45
CA ASN A 40 2.86 -17.07 0.49
C ASN A 40 1.91 -16.01 1.08
N ILE A 41 0.97 -16.44 1.94
CA ILE A 41 -0.04 -15.58 2.56
C ILE A 41 0.58 -14.54 3.51
N GLU A 42 1.57 -14.94 4.31
CA GLU A 42 2.23 -14.07 5.29
C GLU A 42 2.96 -12.91 4.59
N GLU A 43 3.72 -13.22 3.53
CA GLU A 43 4.41 -12.23 2.70
C GLU A 43 3.41 -11.28 2.02
N ALA A 44 2.24 -11.76 1.62
CA ALA A 44 1.19 -10.90 1.08
C ALA A 44 0.60 -9.94 2.13
N GLN A 45 0.45 -10.40 3.38
CA GLN A 45 0.00 -9.57 4.50
C GLN A 45 1.05 -8.52 4.87
N ASP A 46 2.33 -8.88 4.87
CA ASP A 46 3.43 -7.95 5.17
C ASP A 46 3.52 -6.85 4.10
N ILE A 47 3.48 -7.21 2.81
CA ILE A 47 3.45 -6.24 1.70
C ILE A 47 2.24 -5.31 1.85
N LEU A 48 1.07 -5.85 2.21
CA LEU A 48 -0.14 -5.04 2.40
C LEU A 48 0.04 -4.04 3.55
N GLN A 49 0.52 -4.50 4.70
CA GLN A 49 0.71 -3.65 5.88
C GLN A 49 1.72 -2.54 5.61
N GLU A 50 2.93 -2.89 5.13
CA GLU A 50 3.96 -1.91 4.80
C GLU A 50 3.50 -0.96 3.69
N GLY A 51 2.79 -1.50 2.70
CA GLY A 51 2.21 -0.73 1.62
C GLY A 51 1.22 0.33 2.13
N PHE A 52 0.35 -0.01 3.08
CA PHE A 52 -0.57 0.98 3.66
C PHE A 52 0.14 1.99 4.58
N ILE A 53 1.21 1.61 5.28
CA ILE A 53 2.05 2.57 6.00
C ILE A 53 2.60 3.61 5.00
N LYS A 54 3.14 3.15 3.86
CA LYS A 54 3.62 4.02 2.77
C LYS A 54 2.51 4.86 2.13
N VAL A 55 1.29 4.33 2.01
CA VAL A 55 0.12 5.08 1.53
C VAL A 55 -0.17 6.27 2.45
N PHE A 56 -0.24 6.04 3.76
CA PHE A 56 -0.51 7.13 4.70
C PHE A 56 0.64 8.13 4.78
N SER A 57 1.89 7.67 4.73
CA SER A 57 3.06 8.55 4.80
C SER A 57 3.25 9.45 3.59
N HIS A 58 2.73 9.05 2.42
CA HIS A 58 2.84 9.83 1.17
C HIS A 58 1.51 10.44 0.72
N LEU A 59 0.47 10.41 1.56
CA LEU A 59 -0.87 10.81 1.17
C LEU A 59 -0.95 12.27 0.70
N ASP A 60 -0.10 13.14 1.23
CA ASP A 60 0.05 14.56 0.86
C ASP A 60 0.59 14.77 -0.57
N SER A 61 1.24 13.75 -1.13
CA SER A 61 1.73 13.74 -2.51
C SER A 61 0.61 13.48 -3.53
N TYR A 62 -0.56 12.99 -3.10
CA TYR A 62 -1.68 12.74 -4.00
C TYR A 62 -2.29 14.07 -4.47
N LYS A 63 -2.06 14.43 -5.74
CA LYS A 63 -2.52 15.70 -6.34
C LYS A 63 -3.91 15.64 -6.97
N GLY A 64 -4.68 14.56 -6.75
CA GLY A 64 -6.01 14.40 -7.36
C GLY A 64 -6.00 14.08 -8.87
N SER A 65 -4.83 13.92 -9.48
CA SER A 65 -4.70 13.53 -10.89
C SER A 65 -4.91 12.02 -11.06
N GLY A 66 -6.08 11.62 -11.55
CA GLY A 66 -6.45 10.22 -11.77
C GLY A 66 -7.24 9.60 -10.61
N ALA A 67 -7.50 8.29 -10.68
CA ALA A 67 -8.26 7.59 -9.65
C ALA A 67 -7.38 7.32 -8.41
N PHE A 68 -7.88 7.68 -7.22
CA PHE A 68 -7.19 7.46 -5.94
C PHE A 68 -6.81 5.99 -5.71
N GLU A 69 -7.69 5.06 -6.12
CA GLU A 69 -7.39 3.62 -6.07
C GLU A 69 -6.15 3.26 -6.91
N GLY A 70 -5.99 3.86 -8.08
CA GLY A 70 -4.83 3.64 -8.95
C GLY A 70 -3.54 4.16 -8.32
N TRP A 71 -3.62 5.27 -7.58
CA TRP A 71 -2.49 5.80 -6.81
C TRP A 71 -2.10 4.87 -5.66
N ILE A 72 -3.07 4.38 -4.87
CA ILE A 72 -2.83 3.36 -3.83
C ILE A 72 -2.19 2.12 -4.45
N ARG A 73 -2.78 1.58 -5.52
CA ARG A 73 -2.27 0.39 -6.21
C ARG A 73 -0.81 0.56 -6.64
N ARG A 74 -0.41 1.75 -7.12
CA ARG A 74 0.98 2.02 -7.49
C ARG A 74 1.92 1.87 -6.28
N ILE A 75 1.56 2.43 -5.13
CA ILE A 75 2.35 2.29 -3.90
C ILE A 75 2.45 0.81 -3.50
N ILE A 76 1.33 0.09 -3.48
CA ILE A 76 1.31 -1.34 -3.13
C ILE A 76 2.21 -2.18 -4.06
N VAL A 77 2.13 -1.96 -5.37
CA VAL A 77 2.98 -2.67 -6.34
C VAL A 77 4.45 -2.34 -6.14
N ASN A 78 4.79 -1.06 -5.91
CA ASN A 78 6.17 -0.67 -5.65
C ASN A 78 6.70 -1.34 -4.37
N THR A 79 5.94 -1.35 -3.28
CA THR A 79 6.30 -2.06 -2.04
C THR A 79 6.53 -3.55 -2.29
N ALA A 80 5.67 -4.20 -3.09
CA ALA A 80 5.82 -5.61 -3.41
C ALA A 80 7.11 -5.89 -4.21
N LEU A 81 7.45 -5.03 -5.16
CA LEU A 81 8.67 -5.14 -5.97
C LEU A 81 9.94 -4.88 -5.15
N GLU A 82 9.89 -3.94 -4.19
CA GLU A 82 10.98 -3.68 -3.24
C GLU A 82 11.26 -4.94 -2.40
N LYS A 83 10.23 -5.56 -1.82
CA LYS A 83 10.36 -6.81 -1.05
C LYS A 83 10.94 -7.96 -1.88
N LEU A 84 10.46 -8.12 -3.11
CA LEU A 84 10.98 -9.15 -4.01
C LEU A 84 12.46 -8.92 -4.33
N ARG A 85 12.87 -7.67 -4.54
CA ARG A 85 14.27 -7.31 -4.79
C ARG A 85 15.15 -7.58 -3.56
N GLU A 86 14.70 -7.22 -2.37
CA GLU A 86 15.41 -7.50 -1.11
C GLU A 86 15.64 -9.00 -0.92
N LYS A 87 14.63 -9.82 -1.21
CA LYS A 87 14.72 -11.29 -1.15
C LYS A 87 15.76 -11.86 -2.12
N VAL A 88 15.77 -11.36 -3.36
CA VAL A 88 16.77 -11.76 -4.37
C VAL A 88 18.19 -11.39 -3.89
N ILE A 89 18.38 -10.19 -3.38
CA ILE A 89 19.70 -9.74 -2.88
C ILE A 89 20.15 -10.62 -1.70
N LEU A 90 19.26 -10.87 -0.73
CA LEU A 90 19.58 -11.69 0.44
C LEU A 90 20.03 -13.10 0.02
N PHE A 91 19.30 -13.73 -0.91
CA PHE A 91 19.66 -15.03 -1.46
C PHE A 91 21.06 -15.03 -2.09
N THR A 92 21.37 -14.03 -2.93
CA THR A 92 22.69 -13.94 -3.57
C THR A 92 23.86 -13.70 -2.60
N LEU A 93 23.61 -13.10 -1.44
CA LEU A 93 24.64 -12.88 -0.42
C LEU A 93 24.86 -14.11 0.46
N THR A 94 23.85 -14.93 0.66
CA THR A 94 23.96 -16.18 1.44
C THR A 94 24.63 -17.33 0.68
N ASP A 95 24.69 -17.23 -0.65
CA ASP A 95 25.29 -18.22 -1.54
C ASP A 95 26.78 -17.93 -1.88
N LEU A 96 27.37 -16.88 -1.29
CA LEU A 96 28.79 -16.51 -1.40
C LEU A 96 29.56 -16.87 -0.12
#